data_AF-A0A2D9DXV3-F1
#
_entry.id   AF-A0A2D9DXV3-F1
#
_cell.length_a   1.000
_cell.length_b   1.000
_cell.length_c   1.000
_cell.angle_alpha   90.00
_cell.angle_beta   90.00
_cell.angle_gamma   90.00
#
_symmetry.space_group_name_H-M   'P 1'
#
loop_
_entity.id
_entity.type
_entity.pdbx_description
1 polymer ?
#
loop_
_entity_poly.entity_id
_entity_poly.type
_entity_poly.pdbx_seq_one_letter_code
_entity_poly.pdbx_strand_id
1 'polypeptide(L)' 'MGGNNISVYSPAGELLETLIFPLAPANMTFGGPDRDVLVVTARSSLLALPINVKGMYQVGRKNWY' A
#
# COMPACT_ATOMS: atom_id res chain seq x y z
N MET A 1 2.05 -21.95 -2.04
CA MET A 1 3.06 -21.26 -1.24
C MET A 1 3.47 -20.01 -2.01
N GLY A 2 2.90 -18.85 -1.70
CA GLY A 2 3.18 -17.59 -2.40
C GLY A 2 2.34 -16.45 -1.85
N GLY A 3 2.87 -15.23 -1.88
CA GLY A 3 2.09 -14.01 -1.58
C GLY A 3 2.36 -13.32 -0.25
N ASN A 4 3.47 -13.60 0.44
CA ASN A 4 3.88 -12.83 1.62
C ASN A 4 4.57 -11.51 1.25
N ASN A 5 4.12 -10.86 0.18
CA ASN A 5 4.78 -9.67 -0.33
C ASN A 5 3.82 -8.65 -0.94
N ILE A 6 4.35 -7.45 -1.12
CA ILE A 6 3.80 -6.41 -1.98
C ILE A 6 4.87 -6.08 -3.00
N SER A 7 4.52 -6.14 -4.29
CA SER A 7 5.40 -5.73 -5.38
C SER A 7 5.08 -4.30 -5.80
N VAL A 8 6.12 -3.48 -5.91
CA VAL A 8 6.03 -2.07 -6.31
C VAL A 8 6.55 -1.95 -7.74
N TYR A 9 5.73 -1.39 -8.62
CA TYR A 9 6.04 -1.24 -10.03
C TYR A 9 6.12 0.24 -10.45
N SER A 10 6.94 0.52 -11.45
CA SER A 10 6.93 1.80 -12.15
C SER A 10 5.67 1.94 -13.01
N PRO A 11 5.29 3.16 -13.43
CA PRO A 11 4.19 3.34 -14.38
C PRO A 11 4.41 2.62 -15.74
N ALA A 12 5.66 2.30 -16.09
CA ALA A 12 5.99 1.52 -17.28
C ALA A 12 5.84 0.00 -17.08
N GLY A 13 5.50 -0.45 -15.87
CA GLY A 13 5.34 -1.86 -15.52
C GLY A 13 6.63 -2.56 -15.06
N GLU A 14 7.70 -1.81 -14.79
CA GLU A 14 8.96 -2.38 -14.30
C GLU A 14 8.88 -2.64 -12.80
N LEU A 15 9.34 -3.81 -12.33
CA LEU A 15 9.41 -4.11 -10.90
C LEU A 15 10.52 -3.26 -10.25
N LEU A 16 10.13 -2.33 -9.38
CA LEU A 16 11.05 -1.46 -8.64
C LEU A 16 11.51 -2.11 -7.34
N GLU A 17 10.56 -2.69 -6.59
CA GLU A 17 10.83 -3.24 -5.27
C GLU A 17 9.83 -4.34 -4.88
N THR A 18 10.21 -5.20 -3.93
CA THR A 18 9.32 -6.16 -3.29
C THR A 18 9.45 -6.07 -1.77
N LEU A 19 8.38 -5.67 -1.10
CA LEU A 19 8.29 -5.60 0.34
C LEU A 19 7.88 -6.97 0.89
N ILE A 20 8.67 -7.56 1.79
CA ILE A 20 8.42 -8.88 2.37
C ILE A 20 7.75 -8.74 3.74
N PHE A 21 6.74 -9.56 3.99
CA PHE A 21 5.96 -9.55 5.22
C PHE A 21 6.00 -10.91 5.91
N PRO A 22 5.87 -10.94 7.26
CA PRO A 22 5.78 -12.20 8.01
C PRO A 22 4.47 -12.95 7.73
N LEU A 23 3.39 -12.23 7.42
CA LEU A 23 2.08 -12.77 7.08
C LEU A 23 1.64 -12.23 5.72
N ALA A 24 0.94 -13.05 4.93
CA ALA A 24 0.44 -12.68 3.62
C ALA A 24 -0.47 -11.43 3.67
N PRO A 25 -0.08 -10.33 3.01
CA PRO A 25 -0.94 -9.19 2.81
C PRO A 25 -2.21 -9.60 2.03
N ALA A 26 -3.33 -8.97 2.35
CA ALA A 26 -4.58 -9.11 1.61
C ALA A 26 -4.90 -7.84 0.82
N ASN A 27 -4.61 -6.66 1.38
CA ASN A 27 -4.76 -5.37 0.73
C ASN A 27 -3.86 -4.32 1.40
N MET A 28 -3.76 -3.15 0.78
CA MET A 28 -3.06 -2.00 1.34
C MET A 28 -3.65 -0.67 0.86
N THR A 29 -3.40 0.39 1.61
CA THR A 29 -3.73 1.76 1.20
C THR A 29 -2.75 2.76 1.81
N PHE A 30 -2.58 3.91 1.15
CA PHE A 30 -1.95 5.06 1.77
C PHE A 30 -2.88 5.66 2.83
N GLY A 31 -2.31 6.10 3.95
CA GLY A 31 -2.97 6.71 5.10
C GLY A 31 -2.03 7.65 5.85
N GLY A 32 -2.41 8.04 7.06
CA GLY A 32 -1.73 9.08 7.83
C GLY A 32 -2.12 10.50 7.38
N PRO A 33 -1.90 11.52 8.23
CA PRO A 33 -2.27 12.91 7.92
C PRO A 33 -1.52 13.44 6.68
N ASP A 34 -0.28 12.99 6.49
CA ASP A 34 0.60 13.40 5.39
C ASP A 34 0.58 12.46 4.18
N ARG A 35 -0.20 11.37 4.27
CA ARG A 35 -0.37 10.31 3.25
C ARG A 35 0.91 9.56 2.93
N ASP A 36 1.82 9.50 3.88
CA ASP A 36 3.14 8.88 3.86
C ASP A 36 3.21 7.62 4.74
N VAL A 37 2.06 7.01 5.01
CA VAL A 37 1.96 5.72 5.70
C VAL A 37 1.29 4.71 4.79
N LEU A 38 1.93 3.56 4.55
CA LEU A 38 1.30 2.41 3.93
C LEU A 38 0.64 1.54 5.01
N VAL A 39 -0.69 1.53 5.04
CA VAL A 39 -1.49 0.67 5.92
C VAL A 39 -1.74 -0.64 5.19
N VAL A 40 -1.36 -1.77 5.81
CA VAL A 40 -1.41 -3.10 5.19
C VAL A 40 -2.20 -4.06 6.08
N THR A 41 -3.20 -4.72 5.50
CA THR A 41 -3.90 -5.84 6.16
C THR A 41 -3.17 -7.14 5.85
N ALA A 42 -2.74 -7.87 6.88
CA ALA A 42 -1.96 -9.09 6.74
C ALA A 42 -2.50 -10.18 7.67
N ARG A 43 -3.47 -10.96 7.17
CA ARG A 43 -4.18 -12.02 7.93
C ARG A 43 -4.73 -11.49 9.26
N SER A 44 -4.17 -11.91 10.39
CA SER A 44 -4.57 -11.51 11.74
C SER A 44 -3.92 -10.20 12.22
N SER A 45 -3.22 -9.48 11.34
CA SER A 45 -2.48 -8.26 11.69
C SER A 45 -2.85 -7.08 10.79
N LEU A 46 -2.74 -5.88 11.36
CA LEU A 46 -2.79 -4.61 10.65
C LEU A 46 -1.47 -3.89 10.90
N LEU A 47 -0.75 -3.55 9.83
CA LEU A 47 0.56 -2.91 9.89
C LEU A 47 0.46 -1.48 9.35
N ALA A 48 1.23 -0.57 9.93
CA ALA A 48 1.40 0.79 9.46
C ALA A 48 2.88 1.04 9.20
N LEU A 49 3.25 1.24 7.94
CA LEU A 49 4.63 1.44 7.52
C LEU A 49 4.85 2.89 7.09
N PRO A 50 5.68 3.67 7.80
CA PRO A 50 6.13 4.98 7.29
C PRO A 50 6.92 4.79 5.99
N ILE A 51 6.65 5.62 4.99
CA ILE A 51 7.29 5.54 3.67
C ILE A 51 7.68 6.94 3.16
N ASN A 52 8.68 7.00 2.29
CA ASN A 52 9.24 8.26 1.80
C ASN A 52 8.48 8.88 0.62
N VAL A 53 7.28 8.39 0.32
CA VAL A 53 6.44 8.85 -0.79
C VAL A 53 5.01 9.10 -0.32
N LYS A 54 4.32 10.04 -0.97
CA LYS A 54 2.94 10.38 -0.66
C LYS A 54 1.98 9.62 -1.58
N GLY A 55 0.91 9.09 -1.00
CA GLY A 55 -0.21 8.53 -1.76
C GLY A 55 -0.85 9.56 -2.69
N MET A 56 -1.42 9.09 -3.80
CA MET A 56 -2.10 9.95 -4.76
C MET A 56 -3.28 10.70 -4.11
N TYR A 57 -3.47 11.97 -4.45
CA TYR A 57 -4.73 12.65 -4.16
C TYR A 57 -5.79 12.06 -5.08
N GLN A 58 -6.88 11.56 -4.51
CA GLN A 58 -8.07 11.26 -5.30
C GLN A 58 -8.69 12.60 -5.70
N VAL A 59 -8.35 13.08 -6.89
CA VAL A 59 -8.99 14.28 -7.45
C VAL A 59 -10.39 13.90 -7.90
N GLY A 60 -11.41 14.59 -7.38
CA GLY A 60 -12.76 14.56 -7.96
C GLY A 60 -13.74 13.49 -7.46
N ARG A 61 -13.76 13.15 -6.15
CA ARG A 61 -14.96 12.49 -5.59
C ARG A 61 -16.14 13.47 -5.67
N LYS A 62 -16.89 13.43 -6.79
CA LYS A 62 -18.30 13.86 -6.80
C LYS A 62 -18.99 13.07 -5.70
N ASN A 63 -19.66 13.76 -4.78
CA ASN A 63 -20.47 13.15 -3.75
C ASN A 63 -21.53 12.26 -4.41
N TRP A 64 -21.29 10.96 -4.38
CA TRP A 64 -22.32 9.96 -4.61
C TRP A 64 -22.81 9.53 -3.25
N TYR A 65 -23.65 10.39 -2.67
CA TYR A 65 -24.81 10.17 -1.79
C TYR A 65 -25.38 11.56 -1.49
#